data_AF-A0A822FIL4-F1
#
_entry.id   AF-A0A822FIL4-F1
#
_cell.length_a   1.000
_cell.length_b   1.000
_cell.length_c   1.000
_cell.angle_alpha   90.00
_cell.angle_beta   90.00
_cell.angle_gamma   90.00
#
_symmetry.space_group_name_H-M   'P 1'
#
loop_
_entity.id
_entity.type
_entity.pdbx_description
1 polymer ?
#
loop_
_entity_poly.entity_id
_entity_poly.type
_entity_poly.pdbx_seq_one_letter_code
_entity_poly.pdbx_strand_id
1 'polypeptide(L)' 'MKAVVRYNPLEKTFDCPFHGSRFDRYGKAINGPAKHNLTDGHCEIILPTSSTPLK' A
#
# COMPACT_ATOMS: atom_id res chain seq x y z
N MET A 1 9.70 -11.45 0.09
CA MET A 1 8.46 -11.61 0.88
C MET A 1 7.38 -10.73 0.27
N LYS A 2 6.13 -11.20 0.18
CA LYS A 2 4.98 -10.44 -0.34
C LYS A 2 3.92 -10.35 0.75
N ALA A 3 3.28 -9.20 0.90
CA ALA A 3 2.19 -8.99 1.86
C ALA A 3 1.22 -7.95 1.31
N VAL A 4 -0.06 -8.10 1.65
CA VAL A 4 -1.11 -7.13 1.31
C VAL A 4 -1.04 -5.99 2.33
N VAL A 5 -0.94 -4.76 1.83
CA VAL A 5 -0.99 -3.54 2.64
C VAL A 5 -2.44 -3.06 2.75
N ARG A 6 -2.77 -2.37 3.85
CA ARG A 6 -4.09 -1.77 4.07
C ARG A 6 -3.99 -0.26 4.13
N TYR A 7 -4.98 0.44 3.58
CA TYR A 7 -5.04 1.89 3.71
C TYR A 7 -5.48 2.30 5.12
N ASN A 8 -4.73 3.22 5.71
CA ASN A 8 -5.03 3.86 6.99
C ASN A 8 -5.53 5.29 6.71
N PRO A 9 -6.84 5.57 6.84
CA PRO A 9 -7.41 6.86 6.48
C PRO A 9 -7.04 8.00 7.46
N LEU A 10 -6.67 7.67 8.70
CA LEU A 10 -6.27 8.65 9.71
C LEU A 10 -4.91 9.25 9.37
N GLU A 11 -3.96 8.40 8.99
CA GLU A 11 -2.59 8.80 8.65
C GLU A 11 -2.38 9.00 7.14
N LYS A 12 -3.36 8.64 6.32
CA LYS A 12 -3.32 8.67 4.85
C LYS A 12 -2.14 7.87 4.27
N THR A 13 -1.88 6.71 4.85
CA THR A 13 -0.76 5.81 4.53
C THR A 13 -1.25 4.42 4.18
N PHE A 14 -0.40 3.62 3.53
CA PHE A 14 -0.58 2.17 3.43
C PHE A 14 0.29 1.48 4.45
N ASP A 15 -0.32 0.67 5.31
CA ASP A 15 0.36 -0.04 6.38
C ASP A 15 0.34 -1.55 6.13
N CYS A 16 1.50 -2.19 6.23
CA CYS A 16 1.68 -3.63 6.14
C CYS A 16 1.55 -4.26 7.54
N PRO A 17 0.48 -5.03 7.83
CA PRO A 17 0.25 -5.56 9.18
C PRO A 17 1.25 -6.65 9.60
N PHE A 18 1.98 -7.26 8.67
CA PHE A 18 2.89 -8.37 8.95
C PHE A 18 4.32 -7.92 9.25
N HIS A 19 4.80 -6.91 8.52
CA HIS A 19 6.22 -6.53 8.53
C HIS A 19 6.43 -5.07 8.97
N GLY A 20 5.34 -4.31 9.19
CA GLY A 20 5.42 -2.92 9.62
C GLY A 20 5.93 -1.95 8.55
N SER A 21 5.96 -2.36 7.28
CA SER A 21 6.24 -1.44 6.17
C SER A 21 5.11 -0.43 6.02
N ARG A 22 5.46 0.84 5.91
CA ARG A 22 4.53 1.94 5.70
C ARG A 22 4.87 2.70 4.43
N PHE A 23 3.84 3.05 3.68
CA PHE A 23 3.94 3.79 2.44
C PHE A 23 3.06 5.03 2.49
N ASP A 24 3.46 6.10 1.80
CA ASP A 24 2.63 7.28 1.65
C ASP A 24 1.45 7.04 0.68
N ARG A 25 0.59 8.05 0.54
CA ARG A 25 -0.55 8.03 -0.40
C ARG A 25 -0.18 7.83 -1.88
N TYR A 26 1.09 7.97 -2.24
CA TYR A 26 1.62 7.76 -3.59
C TYR A 26 2.36 6.42 -3.72
N GLY A 27 2.39 5.62 -2.65
CA GLY A 27 3.07 4.33 -2.61
C GLY A 27 4.55 4.41 -2.28
N LYS A 28 5.11 5.58 -1.96
CA LYS A 28 6.52 5.69 -1.56
C LYS A 28 6.74 5.06 -0.20
N ALA A 29 7.75 4.19 -0.08
CA ALA A 29 8.13 3.63 1.21
C ALA A 29 8.66 4.74 2.11
N ILE A 30 8.01 4.93 3.25
CA ILE A 30 8.38 5.94 4.24
C ILE A 30 8.86 5.32 5.55
N ASN A 31 8.50 4.06 5.83
CA ASN A 31 8.98 3.35 7.01
C ASN A 31 9.00 1.82 6.83
N GLY A 32 9.79 1.15 7.66
CA GLY A 32 9.84 -0.31 7.79
C GLY A 32 10.75 -1.00 6.77
N PRO A 33 10.68 -2.35 6.68
CA PRO A 33 11.67 -3.16 5.95
C PRO A 33 11.54 -3.14 4.43
N ALA A 34 10.62 -2.35 3.87
CA ALA A 34 10.40 -2.29 2.43
C ALA A 34 11.55 -1.54 1.75
N LYS A 35 12.27 -2.23 0.85
CA LYS A 35 13.37 -1.65 0.07
C LYS A 35 12.91 -0.96 -1.22
N HIS A 36 11.63 -1.08 -1.56
CA HIS A 36 11.05 -0.57 -2.80
C HIS A 36 9.68 0.05 -2.52
N ASN A 37 9.28 1.01 -3.36
CA ASN A 37 7.96 1.63 -3.31
C ASN A 37 6.86 0.66 -3.78
N LEU A 38 5.63 0.90 -3.35
CA LEU A 38 4.44 0.31 -3.96
C LEU A 38 4.30 0.91 -5.36
N THR A 39 4.48 0.09 -6.38
CA THR A 39 4.22 0.45 -7.77
C THR A 39 2.86 -0.11 -8.17
N ASP A 40 2.17 0.63 -9.05
CA ASP A 40 0.83 0.37 -9.58
C ASP A 40 0.63 -1.08 -10.11
N GLY A 41 1.72 -1.75 -10.50
CA GLY A 41 1.67 -3.11 -11.07
C GLY A 41 1.94 -4.28 -10.12
N HIS A 42 2.22 -4.09 -8.83
CA HIS A 42 2.61 -5.21 -7.94
C HIS A 42 1.73 -5.41 -6.71
N CYS A 43 0.71 -4.59 -6.54
CA CYS A 43 -0.21 -4.70 -5.43
C CYS A 43 -1.56 -4.30 -5.99
N GLU A 44 -2.57 -5.15 -5.85
CA GLU A 44 -3.95 -4.69 -5.83
C GLU A 44 -4.08 -3.80 -4.57
N ILE A 45 -3.48 -2.61 -4.65
CA ILE A 45 -3.74 -1.56 -3.70
C ILE A 45 -5.21 -1.28 -3.97
N ILE A 46 -6.06 -1.67 -3.03
CA ILE A 46 -7.48 -1.31 -3.01
C ILE A 46 -7.49 0.21 -2.74
N LEU A 47 -7.04 0.98 -3.72
CA LEU A 47 -7.31 2.39 -3.85
C LEU A 47 -8.76 2.45 -4.33
N PRO A 48 -9.63 3.22 -3.67
CA PRO A 48 -11.00 3.43 -4.17
C PRO A 48 -11.05 4.18 -5.52
N THR A 49 -9.92 4.33 -6.23
CA THR A 49 -9.81 5.15 -7.44
C THR A 49 -9.17 4.45 -8.64
N SER A 50 -8.75 3.18 -8.55
CA SER A 50 -8.35 2.41 -9.74
C SER A 50 -9.54 1.61 -10.26
N SER A 51 -10.38 2.30 -11.05
CA SER A 51 -11.13 1.82 -12.23
C SER A 51 -11.27 0.30 -12.47
N THR A 52 -11.75 -0.44 -11.48
CA THR A 52 -12.21 -1.81 -11.66
C THR A 52 -13.65 -1.83 -11.20
N PRO A 53 -14.64 -1.99 -12.10
CA PRO A 53 -16.02 -2.13 -11.67
C PRO A 53 -16.11 -3.44 -10.88
N LEU A 54 -16.50 -3.33 -9.61
CA LEU A 54 -16.94 -4.45 -8.80
C LEU A 54 -17.97 -5.24 -9.62
N LYS A 55 -17.63 -6.49 -9.96
CA LYS A 55 -18.63 -7.54 -10.12
C LYS A 55 -18.79 -8.24 -8.78
#